data_AF-A0A2W0E9J8-F1
#
_entry.id   AF-A0A2W0E9J8-F1
#
_cell.length_a   1.000
_cell.length_b   1.000
_cell.length_c   1.000
_cell.angle_alpha   90.00
_cell.angle_beta   90.00
_cell.angle_gamma   90.00
#
_symmetry.space_group_name_H-M   'P 1'
#
loop_
_entity.id
_entity.type
_entity.pdbx_description
1 polymer ?
#
loop_
_entity_poly.entity_id
_entity_poly.type
_entity_poly.pdbx_seq_one_letter_code
_entity_poly.pdbx_strand_id
1 'polypeptide(L)'
;MHSTGSNLPDSSRQVPPTPEVGLPLWLLAELTYRCPLQCPYCSNPLDFAEQGKELSTEQWIKVFREAREMGAAQLGFSGGEPLVRQDLAELIREARQVIPLCQ
;
A
#
# COMPACT_ATOMS: atom_id res chain seq x y z
N MET A 1 -23.32 -46.50 16.34
CA MET A 1 -24.03 -45.38 15.68
C MET A 1 -22.99 -44.61 14.88
N HIS A 2 -23.17 -44.56 13.57
CA HIS A 2 -22.23 -44.00 12.60
C HIS A 2 -22.28 -42.47 12.62
N SER A 3 -21.12 -41.82 12.45
CA SER A 3 -20.98 -40.65 11.57
C SER A 3 -19.51 -40.44 11.23
N THR A 4 -19.16 -40.88 10.02
CA THR A 4 -17.97 -40.50 9.24
C THR A 4 -18.07 -39.04 8.83
N GLY A 5 -17.13 -38.21 9.27
CA GLY A 5 -16.92 -36.84 8.81
C GLY A 5 -15.53 -36.70 8.19
N SER A 6 -15.39 -37.22 6.97
CA SER A 6 -14.18 -37.17 6.15
C SER A 6 -13.92 -35.73 5.69
N ASN A 7 -13.22 -34.92 6.47
CA ASN A 7 -12.66 -33.65 5.99
C ASN A 7 -11.32 -33.91 5.29
N LEU A 8 -11.40 -34.47 4.09
CA LEU A 8 -10.27 -34.42 3.16
C LEU A 8 -10.16 -32.97 2.66
N PRO A 9 -8.99 -32.32 2.73
CA PRO A 9 -8.80 -31.05 2.03
C PRO A 9 -8.97 -31.31 0.53
N ASP A 10 -9.83 -30.53 -0.10
CA ASP A 10 -10.07 -30.53 -1.54
C ASP A 10 -8.73 -30.36 -2.29
N SER A 11 -8.26 -31.46 -2.89
CA SER A 11 -6.98 -31.60 -3.60
C SER A 11 -6.92 -30.79 -4.91
N SER A 12 -7.92 -29.97 -5.22
CA SER A 12 -8.03 -29.27 -6.50
C SER A 12 -7.50 -27.82 -6.50
N ARG A 13 -7.20 -27.22 -5.33
CA ARG A 13 -6.59 -25.88 -5.30
C ARG A 13 -5.09 -25.96 -5.57
N GLN A 14 -4.72 -25.76 -6.83
CA GLN A 14 -3.34 -25.48 -7.20
C GLN A 14 -2.90 -24.14 -6.59
N VAL A 15 -1.98 -24.20 -5.64
CA VAL A 15 -1.32 -23.01 -5.10
C VAL A 15 -0.27 -22.58 -6.13
N PRO A 16 -0.26 -21.32 -6.59
CA PRO A 16 0.78 -20.84 -7.49
C PRO A 16 2.18 -21.02 -6.87
N PRO A 17 3.22 -21.25 -7.69
CA PRO A 17 4.57 -21.45 -7.19
C PRO A 17 5.03 -20.22 -6.40
N THR A 18 5.67 -20.46 -5.25
CA THR A 18 6.26 -19.39 -4.43
C THR A 18 7.37 -18.70 -5.23
N PRO A 19 7.35 -17.36 -5.38
CA PRO A 19 8.42 -16.65 -6.07
C PRO A 19 9.73 -16.72 -5.29
N GLU A 20 10.87 -16.67 -5.99
CA GLU A 20 12.21 -16.68 -5.39
C GLU A 20 12.44 -15.49 -4.44
N VAL A 21 11.87 -14.33 -4.80
CA VAL A 21 11.75 -13.16 -3.94
C VAL A 21 10.31 -13.08 -3.46
N GLY A 22 10.11 -12.98 -2.14
CA GLY A 22 8.78 -12.86 -1.57
C GLY A 22 8.01 -11.67 -2.15
N LEU A 23 6.69 -11.81 -2.25
CA LEU A 23 5.83 -10.71 -2.68
C LEU A 23 5.96 -9.53 -1.69
N PRO A 24 6.01 -8.28 -2.17
CA PRO A 24 5.99 -7.12 -1.28
C PRO A 24 4.73 -7.17 -0.42
N LEU A 25 4.90 -7.21 0.90
CA LEU A 25 3.77 -7.22 1.83
C LEU A 25 3.13 -5.82 1.95
N TRP A 26 3.97 -4.78 1.92
CA TRP A 26 3.58 -3.42 2.29
C TRP A 26 4.09 -2.38 1.28
N LEU A 27 3.21 -1.48 0.84
CA LEU A 27 3.56 -0.24 0.17
C LEU A 27 3.52 0.93 1.18
N LEU A 28 4.66 1.57 1.42
CA LEU A 28 4.74 2.85 2.14
C LEU A 28 4.80 3.99 1.11
N ALA A 29 3.69 4.72 0.93
CA ALA A 29 3.56 5.76 -0.09
C ALA A 29 3.87 7.14 0.49
N GLU A 30 5.05 7.67 0.19
CA GLU A 30 5.46 9.03 0.56
C GLU A 30 4.84 10.06 -0.39
N LEU A 31 3.65 10.56 -0.05
CA LEU A 31 2.81 11.33 -0.98
C LEU A 31 3.30 12.76 -1.22
N THR A 32 3.98 13.32 -0.22
CA THR A 32 4.46 14.70 -0.18
C THR A 32 5.55 14.79 0.87
N TYR A 33 6.53 15.67 0.71
CA TYR A 33 7.48 16.01 1.77
C TYR A 33 7.15 17.31 2.51
N ARG A 34 6.04 17.98 2.13
CA ARG A 34 5.55 19.12 2.91
C ARG A 34 5.08 18.65 4.28
N CYS A 35 5.52 19.34 5.33
CA CYS A 35 5.15 19.05 6.71
C CYS A 35 5.07 20.36 7.51
N PRO A 36 4.03 20.57 8.35
CA PRO A 36 3.93 21.75 9.21
C PRO A 36 4.90 21.68 10.41
N LEU A 37 5.57 20.55 10.61
CA LEU A 37 6.51 20.33 11.72
C LEU A 37 7.96 20.29 11.22
N GLN A 38 8.89 20.58 12.12
CA GLN A 38 10.33 20.68 11.86
C GLN A 38 11.10 19.83 12.88
N CYS A 39 10.80 18.53 12.90
CA CYS A 39 11.35 17.61 13.89
C CYS A 39 12.87 17.45 13.68
N PRO A 40 13.71 17.54 14.74
CA PRO A 40 15.17 17.41 14.61
C PRO A 40 15.63 15.99 14.23
N TYR A 41 14.72 15.02 14.26
CA TYR A 41 14.94 13.60 13.93
C TYR A 41 14.15 13.16 12.68
N CYS A 42 13.69 14.10 11.85
CA CYS A 42 12.94 13.74 10.63
C CYS A 42 13.79 12.90 9.69
N SER A 43 13.23 11.79 9.18
CA SER A 43 13.87 10.93 8.17
C SER A 43 13.75 11.47 6.75
N ASN A 44 12.86 12.42 6.52
CA ASN A 44 12.55 12.93 5.19
C ASN A 44 13.42 14.15 4.83
N PRO A 45 13.55 14.48 3.54
CA PRO A 45 14.25 15.68 3.11
C PRO A 45 13.68 16.94 3.77
N LEU A 46 14.56 17.74 4.35
CA LEU A 46 14.19 19.02 4.99
C LEU A 46 14.01 20.14 3.95
N ASP A 47 14.65 20.00 2.79
CA ASP A 47 14.63 20.90 1.64
C ASP A 47 13.51 20.52 0.65
N PHE A 48 12.29 20.28 1.15
CA PHE A 48 11.17 19.78 0.32
C PHE A 48 10.81 20.65 -0.89
N ALA A 49 11.21 21.93 -0.92
CA ALA A 49 11.02 22.83 -2.05
C ALA A 49 11.92 22.50 -3.25
N GLU A 50 13.06 21.84 -3.01
CA GLU A 50 13.99 21.38 -4.06
C GLU A 50 13.63 19.97 -4.55
N GLN A 51 12.74 19.28 -3.84
CA GLN A 51 12.23 17.99 -4.25
C GLN A 51 11.34 18.19 -5.48
N GLY A 52 11.52 17.33 -6.49
CA GLY A 52 10.84 17.42 -7.77
C GLY A 52 9.30 17.40 -7.67
N LYS A 53 8.63 17.42 -8.82
CA LYS A 53 7.17 17.41 -8.83
C LYS A 53 6.63 16.13 -8.19
N GLU A 54 5.72 16.30 -7.23
CA GLU A 54 4.92 15.23 -6.66
C GLU A 54 4.11 14.53 -7.75
N LEU A 55 3.86 13.23 -7.55
CA LEU A 55 2.95 12.48 -8.42
C LEU A 55 1.54 13.05 -8.33
N SER A 56 0.86 13.10 -9.48
CA SER A 56 -0.58 13.41 -9.55
C SER A 56 -1.42 12.32 -8.90
N THR A 57 -2.70 12.61 -8.65
CA THR A 57 -3.66 11.65 -8.13
C THR A 57 -3.72 10.39 -9.00
N GLU A 58 -3.79 10.57 -10.31
CA GLU A 58 -3.89 9.48 -11.29
C GLU A 58 -2.63 8.61 -11.29
N GLN A 59 -1.46 9.24 -11.14
CA GLN A 59 -0.19 8.53 -11.04
C GLN A 59 -0.14 7.69 -9.76
N TRP A 60 -0.58 8.23 -8.62
CA TRP A 60 -0.67 7.46 -7.38
C TRP A 60 -1.66 6.29 -7.48
N ILE A 61 -2.84 6.51 -8.08
CA ILE A 61 -3.82 5.43 -8.30
C ILE A 61 -3.20 4.31 -9.15
N LYS A 62 -2.40 4.65 -10.17
CA LYS A 62 -1.66 3.67 -10.96
C LYS A 62 -0.67 2.87 -10.10
N VAL A 63 0.12 3.56 -9.27
CA VAL A 63 1.07 2.92 -8.33
C VAL A 63 0.36 1.96 -7.38
N PHE A 64 -0.82 2.31 -6.87
CA PHE A 64 -1.56 1.42 -5.96
C PHE A 64 -2.01 0.14 -6.66
N ARG A 65 -2.41 0.23 -7.94
CA ARG A 65 -2.79 -0.94 -8.75
C ARG A 65 -1.59 -1.83 -9.04
N GLU A 66 -0.48 -1.23 -9.45
CA GLU A 66 0.78 -1.95 -9.70
C GLU A 66 1.27 -2.65 -8.42
N ALA A 67 1.24 -1.98 -7.28
CA ALA A 67 1.60 -2.58 -5.99
C ALA A 67 0.69 -3.77 -5.63
N ARG A 68 -0.61 -3.65 -5.89
CA ARG A 68 -1.56 -4.76 -5.69
C ARG A 68 -1.28 -5.94 -6.61
N GLU A 69 -1.00 -5.70 -7.90
CA GLU A 69 -0.63 -6.72 -8.87
C GLU A 69 0.66 -7.45 -8.47
N MET A 70 1.60 -6.73 -7.85
CA MET A 70 2.82 -7.31 -7.28
C MET A 70 2.58 -8.10 -5.99
N GLY A 71 1.41 -8.00 -5.36
CA GLY A 71 1.06 -8.76 -4.15
C GLY A 71 1.02 -7.96 -2.84
N ALA A 72 1.08 -6.63 -2.90
CA ALA A 72 0.89 -5.78 -1.72
C ALA A 72 -0.42 -6.11 -1.00
N ALA A 73 -0.29 -6.41 0.30
CA ALA A 73 -1.41 -6.68 1.19
C ALA A 73 -1.76 -5.45 2.04
N GLN A 74 -0.80 -4.55 2.25
CA GLN A 74 -0.98 -3.34 3.04
C GLN A 74 -0.50 -2.11 2.28
N LEU A 75 -1.10 -0.96 2.59
CA LEU A 75 -0.69 0.35 2.11
C LEU A 75 -0.72 1.35 3.26
N GLY A 76 0.35 2.12 3.44
CA GLY A 76 0.41 3.24 4.38
C GLY A 76 0.72 4.55 3.65
N PHE A 77 0.05 5.64 4.04
CA PHE A 77 0.38 6.99 3.57
C PHE A 77 1.41 7.62 4.49
N SER A 78 2.47 8.18 3.92
CA SER A 78 3.64 8.70 4.61
C SER A 78 4.21 9.90 3.82
N GLY A 79 5.49 10.19 4.04
CA GLY A 79 6.20 11.37 3.58
C GLY A 79 6.30 12.34 4.75
N GLY A 80 6.14 13.63 4.48
CA GLY A 80 5.96 14.68 5.50
C GLY A 80 4.66 14.48 6.27
N GLU A 81 3.69 15.37 6.08
CA GLU A 81 2.37 15.22 6.69
C GLU A 81 1.33 14.95 5.59
N PRO A 82 0.86 13.70 5.42
CA PRO A 82 -0.13 13.37 4.38
C PRO A 82 -1.37 14.27 4.42
N LEU A 83 -1.80 14.71 5.60
CA LEU A 83 -3.01 15.54 5.78
C LEU A 83 -2.90 16.94 5.15
N VAL A 84 -1.71 17.41 4.76
CA VAL A 84 -1.58 18.69 4.04
C VAL A 84 -1.94 18.57 2.55
N ARG A 85 -2.04 17.34 2.03
CA ARG A 85 -2.36 17.08 0.62
C ARG A 85 -3.87 17.15 0.39
N GLN A 86 -4.31 18.01 -0.53
CA GLN A 86 -5.74 18.35 -0.69
C GLN A 86 -6.60 17.21 -1.26
N ASP A 87 -6.00 16.32 -2.04
CA ASP A 87 -6.61 15.14 -2.69
C ASP A 87 -6.50 13.86 -1.84
N LEU A 88 -6.02 13.93 -0.58
CA LEU A 88 -5.78 12.74 0.24
C LEU A 88 -7.03 11.87 0.40
N ALA A 89 -8.20 12.49 0.58
CA ALA A 89 -9.46 11.75 0.73
C ALA A 89 -9.80 10.90 -0.51
N GLU A 90 -9.47 11.40 -1.71
CA GLU A 90 -9.62 10.66 -2.95
C GLU A 90 -8.62 9.50 -3.03
N LEU A 91 -7.36 9.73 -2.66
CA LEU A 91 -6.33 8.68 -2.60
C LEU A 91 -6.72 7.56 -1.62
N ILE A 92 -7.26 7.89 -0.44
CA ILE A 92 -7.78 6.92 0.52
C ILE A 92 -8.92 6.10 -0.11
N ARG A 93 -9.87 6.79 -0.75
CA ARG A 93 -11.04 6.14 -1.37
C ARG A 93 -10.60 5.13 -2.44
N GLU A 94 -9.69 5.52 -3.33
CA GLU A 94 -9.16 4.67 -4.39
C GLU A 94 -8.29 3.53 -3.84
N ALA A 95 -7.42 3.81 -2.88
CA ALA A 95 -6.59 2.79 -2.23
C ALA A 95 -7.45 1.67 -1.62
N ARG A 96 -8.58 2.01 -0.98
CA ARG A 96 -9.51 1.01 -0.40
C ARG A 96 -10.17 0.10 -1.44
N GLN A 97 -10.32 0.55 -2.68
CA GLN A 97 -10.86 -0.29 -3.76
C GLN A 97 -9.82 -1.30 -4.27
N VAL A 98 -8.53 -0.96 -4.17
CA VAL A 98 -7.44 -1.71 -4.79
C VAL A 98 -6.71 -2.61 -3.80
N ILE A 99 -6.43 -2.12 -2.59
CA ILE A 99 -5.79 -2.86 -1.52
C ILE A 99 -6.82 -2.98 -0.40
N PRO A 100 -7.59 -4.10 -0.36
CA PRO A 100 -8.59 -4.29 0.67
C PRO A 100 -7.87 -4.31 2.03
N LEU A 101 -8.40 -3.52 2.98
CA LEU A 101 -7.93 -3.57 4.35
C LEU A 101 -7.99 -5.02 4.83
N CYS A 102 -6.89 -5.50 5.43
CA CYS A 102 -6.93 -6.74 6.19
C CYS A 102 -8.06 -6.61 7.21
N GLN A 103 -9.19 -7.27 6.97
CA GLN A 103 -10.21 -7.53 7.98
C GLN A 103 -9.73 -8.64 8.90
#